data_AF-A0A349YH82-F1
#
_entry.id   AF-A0A349YH82-F1
#
_cell.length_a   1.000
_cell.length_b   1.000
_cell.length_c   1.000
_cell.angle_alpha   90.00
_cell.angle_beta   90.00
_cell.angle_gamma   90.00
#
_symmetry.space_group_name_H-M   'P 1'
#
loop_
_entity.id
_entity.type
_entity.pdbx_description
1 polymer ?
#
loop_
_entity_poly.entity_id
_entity_poly.type
_entity_poly.pdbx_seq_one_letter_code
_entity_poly.pdbx_strand_id
1 'polypeptide(L)' 'TQKRVLQEIRNNPNITKKQIQDKIGKGKTTVDNGIAYLKESGYIEHVGSNKSGYWKIIKK' A
#
# COMPACT_ATOMS: atom_id res chain seq x y z
N THR A 1 7.94 6.38 -6.28
CA THR A 1 7.19 6.16 -5.02
C THR A 1 6.48 4.81 -4.98
N GLN A 2 5.75 4.44 -6.04
CA GLN A 2 4.96 3.20 -6.12
C GLN A 2 5.77 1.92 -5.84
N LYS A 3 6.99 1.77 -6.38
CA LYS A 3 7.87 0.62 -6.09
C LYS A 3 8.19 0.45 -4.60
N ARG A 4 8.40 1.57 -3.87
CA ARG A 4 8.65 1.54 -2.41
C ARG A 4 7.39 1.13 -1.65
N VAL A 5 6.22 1.64 -2.03
CA VAL A 5 4.93 1.20 -1.46
C VAL A 5 4.73 -0.30 -1.66
N LEU A 6 5.01 -0.80 -2.86
CA LEU A 6 4.90 -2.22 -3.18
C LEU A 6 5.88 -3.07 -2.36
N GLN A 7 7.13 -2.63 -2.19
CA GLN A 7 8.10 -3.31 -1.34
C GLN A 7 7.67 -3.33 0.14
N GLU A 8 7.10 -2.24 0.62
CA GLU A 8 6.61 -2.14 1.99
C GLU A 8 5.40 -3.04 2.25
N ILE A 9 4.47 -3.10 1.30
CA ILE A 9 3.34 -4.06 1.32
C ILE A 9 3.85 -5.50 1.25
N ARG A 10 4.92 -5.76 0.47
CA ARG A 10 5.54 -7.09 0.38
C ARG A 10 6.23 -7.51 1.67
N ASN A 11 6.90 -6.57 2.35
CA ASN A 11 7.53 -6.82 3.64
C ASN A 11 6.51 -6.95 4.77
N ASN A 12 5.45 -6.14 4.73
CA ASN A 12 4.38 -6.13 5.72
C ASN A 12 3.02 -5.99 5.01
N PRO A 13 2.31 -7.09 4.73
CA PRO A 13 0.98 -7.02 4.14
C PRO A 13 -0.01 -6.31 5.07
N ASN A 14 0.21 -6.30 6.38
CA ASN A 14 -0.64 -5.61 7.36
C ASN A 14 -0.30 -4.11 7.55
N ILE A 15 0.51 -3.52 6.67
CA ILE A 15 0.96 -2.14 6.83
C ILE A 15 -0.18 -1.13 6.63
N THR A 16 -0.24 -0.14 7.51
CA THR A 16 -1.21 0.95 7.41
C THR A 16 -0.71 2.10 6.52
N LYS A 17 -1.62 2.88 5.94
CA LYS A 17 -1.29 4.07 5.13
C LYS A 17 -0.34 5.04 5.86
N LYS A 18 -0.50 5.21 7.18
CA LYS A 18 0.37 6.05 8.02
C LYS A 18 1.80 5.50 8.10
N GLN A 19 1.97 4.19 8.28
CA GLN A 19 3.30 3.57 8.31
C GLN A 19 3.99 3.63 6.95
N ILE A 20 3.23 3.47 5.86
CA ILE A 20 3.75 3.67 4.50
C ILE A 20 4.24 5.11 4.33
N GLN A 21 3.47 6.11 4.79
CA GLN A 21 3.92 7.50 4.76
C GLN A 21 5.22 7.72 5.53
N ASP A 22 5.28 7.21 6.76
CA ASP A 22 6.41 7.39 7.67
C ASP A 22 7.69 6.78 7.07
N LYS A 23 7.60 5.54 6.56
CA LYS A 23 8.74 4.86 5.94
C LYS A 23 9.20 5.46 4.62
N ILE A 24 8.28 5.95 3.79
CA ILE A 24 8.65 6.50 2.48
C ILE A 24 9.04 7.99 2.61
N GLY A 25 8.68 8.63 3.73
CA GLY A 25 8.92 10.06 3.97
C GLY A 25 8.19 10.95 2.95
N LYS A 26 6.99 10.54 2.53
CA LYS A 26 6.20 11.24 1.51
C LYS A 26 4.88 11.75 2.08
N GLY A 27 4.37 12.82 1.47
CA GLY A 27 3.07 13.40 1.83
C GLY A 27 1.93 12.41 1.62
N LYS A 28 0.87 12.59 2.41
CA LYS A 28 -0.33 11.73 2.42
C LYS A 28 -0.91 11.55 1.03
N THR A 29 -1.03 12.65 0.28
CA THR A 29 -1.55 12.66 -1.10
C THR A 29 -0.71 11.81 -2.05
N THR A 30 0.62 11.87 -1.94
CA THR A 30 1.51 11.07 -2.81
C THR A 30 1.40 9.57 -2.51
N VAL A 31 1.24 9.20 -1.24
CA VAL A 31 1.06 7.80 -0.83
C VAL A 31 -0.33 7.31 -1.22
N ASP A 32 -1.38 8.11 -1.02
CA ASP A 32 -2.74 7.73 -1.40
C ASP A 32 -2.86 7.56 -2.92
N ASN A 33 -2.31 8.49 -3.72
CA ASN A 33 -2.25 8.35 -5.17
C ASN A 33 -1.43 7.12 -5.60
N GLY A 34 -0.33 6.82 -4.90
CA GLY A 34 0.47 5.62 -5.18
C GLY A 34 -0.28 4.33 -4.90
N ILE A 35 -1.02 4.25 -3.80
CA ILE A 35 -1.85 3.10 -3.42
C ILE A 35 -3.03 2.98 -4.38
N ALA A 36 -3.71 4.09 -4.69
CA ALA A 36 -4.82 4.11 -5.64
C ALA A 36 -4.37 3.60 -7.01
N TYR A 37 -3.24 4.09 -7.52
CA TYR A 37 -2.66 3.63 -8.78
C TYR A 37 -2.34 2.12 -8.76
N LEU A 38 -1.74 1.61 -7.68
CA LEU A 38 -1.43 0.19 -7.53
C LEU A 38 -2.68 -0.68 -7.42
N LYS A 39 -3.73 -0.17 -6.76
CA LYS A 39 -5.02 -0.84 -6.64
C LYS A 39 -5.76 -0.88 -7.98
N GLU A 40 -5.83 0.24 -8.67
CA GLU A 40 -6.49 0.40 -9.97
C GLU A 40 -5.77 -0.40 -11.07
N SER A 41 -4.44 -0.44 -11.01
CA SER A 41 -3.62 -1.27 -11.90
C SER A 41 -3.67 -2.77 -11.55
N GLY A 42 -4.36 -3.17 -10.47
CA GLY A 42 -4.52 -4.57 -10.06
C GLY A 42 -3.25 -5.21 -9.48
N TYR A 43 -2.30 -4.42 -8.98
CA TYR A 43 -1.12 -4.94 -8.29
C TYR A 43 -1.41 -5.32 -6.84
N ILE A 44 -2.24 -4.52 -6.15
CA ILE A 44 -2.58 -4.73 -4.73
C ILE A 44 -4.08 -4.64 -4.49
N GLU A 45 -4.57 -5.38 -3.52
CA GLU A 45 -5.96 -5.33 -3.07
C GLU A 45 -5.99 -5.35 -1.55
N HIS A 46 -6.89 -4.53 -0.96
CA HIS A 46 -7.11 -4.57 0.47
C HIS A 46 -8.14 -5.65 0.80
N VAL A 47 -7.71 -6.70 1.48
CA VAL A 47 -8.53 -7.85 1.84
C VAL A 47 -8.78 -7.83 3.35
N GLY A 48 -10.04 -7.76 3.75
CA GLY A 48 -10.48 -7.78 5.15
C GLY A 48 -11.15 -6.48 5.62
N SER A 49 -11.45 -6.40 6.92
CA SER A 49 -12.18 -5.27 7.53
C SER A 49 -11.33 -4.02 7.68
N ASN A 50 -11.96 -2.84 7.77
CA ASN A 50 -11.29 -1.53 7.93
C ASN A 50 -10.26 -1.44 9.08
N LYS A 51 -10.32 -2.33 10.08
CA LYS A 51 -9.39 -2.34 11.24
C LYS A 51 -8.35 -3.47 11.22
N SER A 52 -8.57 -4.54 10.45
CA SER A 52 -7.75 -5.76 10.51
C SER A 52 -7.47 -6.36 9.13
N GLY A 53 -7.77 -5.62 8.06
CA GLY A 53 -7.48 -6.03 6.71
C GLY A 53 -6.00 -5.90 6.39
N TYR A 54 -5.56 -6.72 5.44
CA TYR A 54 -4.21 -6.73 4.92
C TYR A 54 -4.21 -6.42 3.43
N TRP A 55 -3.10 -5.91 2.95
CA TRP A 55 -2.81 -5.73 1.55
C TRP A 55 -2.32 -7.03 0.94
N LYS A 56 -3.09 -7.56 -0.01
CA LYS A 56 -2.73 -8.70 -0.83
C LYS A 56 -2.13 -8.21 -2.14
N ILE A 57 -1.00 -8.79 -2.54
CA ILE A 57 -0.40 -8.53 -3.86
C ILE A 57 -1.02 -9.53 -4.84
N ILE A 58 -1.62 -9.04 -5.92
CA ILE A 58 -2.31 -9.86 -6.94
C ILE A 58 -1.37 -10.17 -8.12
N LYS A 59 -0.54 -9.20 -8.54
CA LYS A 59 0.33 -9.34 -9.72
C LYS A 59 1.81 -9.20 -9.35
N LYS A 60 2.64 -10.08 -9.93
CA LYS A 60 4.09 -10.16 -9.71
C LYS A 60 4.85 -9.62 -10.92
#